data_AF-F4KKU4-F1
#
_entry.id   AF-F4KKU4-F1
#
_cell.length_a   1.000
_cell.length_b   1.000
_cell.length_c   1.000
_cell.angle_alpha   90.00
_cell.angle_beta   90.00
_cell.angle_gamma   90.00
#
_symmetry.space_group_name_H-M   'P 1'
#
loop_
_entity.id
_entity.type
_entity.pdbx_description
1 polymer ?
#
loop_
_entity_poly.entity_id
_entity_poly.type
_entity_poly.pdbx_seq_one_letter_code
_entity_poly.pdbx_strand_id
1 'polypeptide(L)'
;MRLQVTYEKQINTVSSMRTLSVILSTLLLVVGLASCRGDKPTPVVTEATSLTLSPTAITLQVGKTQQLTVTVQPAGQIFTATFTSDKPEVATVDAKGLITAVAEGTAHITAQVGKLTQQCVVTVSNTAPAVKLEVETTALSIKKGGNARINYTVTPADTPVTFTSDKPDIATVDAQGLVTGVAAGSATIAVSAAGQSASVAVMVTEDQGGGTTDQTELPLLKFAIEQDAQGVPVDADVLKHEQAVGRTLKPVTIGKGSDGGDLTFPGFVNTALTITGAVYGLSIQSGEKVIIAFSKESLAACPRTQAMLADYGFDHLEQSKFQNGTPCKIGTKSDNSSIQVTIYDEPNSELQSTLIIEFLEKRELPTAHPILPNAKDFPDYATFATGDVAKIKEFESTLGFRNFDAEKSNEDAKNLLFETKQESIPESNFQLVYYVSSAKTKFINSIVNVIKGPEDFADPKLKEWFTTNGYGNKFETHADKGYAYGWDASSKIFCQIFIKEGVTFIQIFEKQQSQSASQMRRLAFEQYKTTSAQPQRARYYKFQHRR
;
A
#
# COMPACT_ATOMS: atom_id res chain seq x y z
N MET A 1 3.80 -44.04 3.73
CA MET A 1 2.58 -44.48 3.01
C MET A 1 2.25 -43.41 1.98
N ARG A 2 2.07 -43.76 0.69
CA ARG A 2 1.81 -42.79 -0.40
C ARG A 2 0.34 -42.85 -0.85
N LEU A 3 -0.30 -41.69 -0.95
CA LEU A 3 -1.58 -41.39 -1.62
C LEU A 3 -1.43 -39.95 -2.11
N GLN A 4 -0.89 -39.68 -3.30
CA GLN A 4 -1.58 -39.70 -4.61
C GLN A 4 -2.90 -38.94 -4.63
N VAL A 5 -2.85 -37.80 -5.32
CA VAL A 5 -4.01 -36.99 -5.75
C VAL A 5 -4.59 -37.60 -7.03
N THR A 6 -5.91 -37.71 -7.12
CA THR A 6 -6.61 -38.12 -8.34
C THR A 6 -7.02 -36.87 -9.14
N TYR A 7 -6.76 -36.87 -10.44
CA TYR A 7 -7.14 -35.79 -11.36
C TYR A 7 -8.02 -36.39 -12.46
N GLU A 8 -9.29 -36.01 -12.52
CA GLU A 8 -10.16 -36.43 -13.62
C GLU A 8 -9.91 -35.59 -14.86
N LYS A 9 -9.84 -36.25 -16.02
CA LYS A 9 -9.65 -35.62 -17.33
C LYS A 9 -10.65 -36.21 -18.30
N GLN A 10 -11.70 -35.46 -18.61
CA GLN A 10 -12.71 -35.85 -19.58
C GLN A 10 -12.10 -35.96 -21.00
N ILE A 11 -12.52 -36.99 -21.75
CA ILE A 11 -12.04 -37.29 -23.10
C ILE A 11 -13.25 -37.50 -24.01
N ASN A 12 -13.35 -36.68 -25.06
CA ASN A 12 -14.08 -36.98 -26.29
C ASN A 12 -13.22 -36.41 -27.44
N THR A 13 -12.45 -37.19 -28.19
CA THR A 13 -12.85 -38.28 -29.11
C THR A 13 -13.39 -37.75 -30.45
N VAL A 14 -12.43 -37.34 -31.30
CA VAL A 14 -12.27 -37.79 -32.70
C VAL A 14 -13.49 -37.77 -33.63
N SER A 15 -13.43 -36.95 -34.69
CA SER A 15 -13.35 -37.48 -36.06
C SER A 15 -12.73 -36.48 -37.04
N SER A 16 -12.29 -36.97 -38.21
CA SER A 16 -11.63 -36.21 -39.28
C SER A 16 -12.15 -36.65 -40.66
N MET A 17 -11.59 -36.05 -41.71
CA MET A 17 -11.71 -36.35 -43.13
C MET A 17 -12.99 -35.92 -43.88
N ARG A 18 -12.74 -35.47 -45.11
CA ARG A 18 -13.71 -35.09 -46.16
C ARG A 18 -13.74 -36.21 -47.21
N THR A 19 -14.91 -36.52 -47.79
CA THR A 19 -15.02 -36.89 -49.21
C THR A 19 -16.45 -36.78 -49.76
N LEU A 20 -16.56 -36.77 -51.09
CA LEU A 20 -17.78 -36.63 -51.91
C LEU A 20 -18.76 -37.79 -51.75
N SER A 21 -20.08 -37.52 -51.90
CA SER A 21 -20.91 -38.02 -53.03
C SER A 21 -22.33 -37.43 -53.03
N VAL A 22 -23.11 -37.71 -54.08
CA VAL A 22 -24.39 -37.06 -54.47
C VAL A 22 -25.56 -38.08 -54.40
N ILE A 23 -26.81 -37.66 -54.69
CA ILE A 23 -28.03 -38.47 -55.00
C ILE A 23 -28.86 -38.89 -53.76
N LEU A 24 -30.21 -38.98 -53.73
CA LEU A 24 -31.36 -38.30 -54.44
C LEU A 24 -32.70 -38.88 -53.88
N SER A 25 -33.68 -38.05 -53.50
CA SER A 25 -35.10 -38.44 -53.27
C SER A 25 -35.98 -37.21 -52.95
N THR A 26 -37.28 -37.07 -53.27
CA THR A 26 -38.26 -37.71 -54.21
C THR A 26 -39.40 -36.63 -54.46
N LEU A 27 -40.71 -36.77 -54.75
CA LEU A 27 -41.70 -37.87 -54.84
C LEU A 27 -43.01 -37.43 -55.57
N LEU A 28 -43.40 -38.06 -56.70
CA LEU A 28 -44.78 -38.14 -57.28
C LEU A 28 -45.49 -36.81 -57.72
N LEU A 29 -46.59 -36.74 -58.49
CA LEU A 29 -47.51 -37.67 -59.22
C LEU A 29 -48.00 -36.90 -60.51
N VAL A 30 -47.90 -37.36 -61.76
CA VAL A 30 -48.82 -38.28 -62.51
C VAL A 30 -50.30 -37.82 -62.46
N VAL A 31 -51.08 -37.60 -63.54
CA VAL A 31 -51.12 -38.13 -64.95
C VAL A 31 -51.45 -37.02 -66.01
N GLY A 32 -51.33 -37.31 -67.33
CA GLY A 32 -52.03 -36.55 -68.40
C GLY A 32 -51.57 -36.82 -69.86
N LEU A 33 -52.42 -37.36 -70.74
CA LEU A 33 -52.13 -37.65 -72.17
C LEU A 33 -52.88 -36.70 -73.12
N ALA A 34 -52.18 -36.03 -74.06
CA ALA A 34 -52.79 -35.54 -75.31
C ALA A 34 -51.78 -35.11 -76.40
N SER A 35 -51.87 -35.78 -77.56
CA SER A 35 -51.67 -35.26 -78.93
C SER A 35 -50.32 -34.66 -79.41
N CYS A 36 -50.14 -34.68 -80.72
CA CYS A 36 -48.93 -34.25 -81.42
C CYS A 36 -49.02 -32.81 -81.92
N ARG A 37 -47.92 -32.06 -81.83
CA ARG A 37 -47.24 -31.46 -83.00
C ARG A 37 -45.84 -30.99 -82.62
N GLY A 38 -44.92 -31.07 -83.57
CA GLY A 38 -43.54 -30.62 -83.38
C GLY A 38 -43.35 -29.23 -83.96
N ASP A 39 -43.15 -28.24 -83.09
CA ASP A 39 -42.49 -27.00 -83.44
C ASP A 39 -41.05 -27.04 -82.93
N LYS A 40 -40.10 -26.61 -83.77
CA LYS A 40 -38.73 -26.37 -83.32
C LYS A 40 -38.75 -25.15 -82.40
N PRO A 41 -38.03 -25.14 -81.26
CA PRO A 41 -37.85 -23.91 -80.49
C PRO A 41 -37.01 -22.94 -81.31
N THR A 42 -37.68 -22.03 -82.03
CA THR A 42 -37.04 -20.85 -82.62
C THR A 42 -36.38 -20.09 -81.47
N PRO A 43 -35.05 -19.82 -81.51
CA PRO A 43 -34.41 -19.09 -80.43
C PRO A 43 -35.00 -17.68 -80.38
N VAL A 44 -35.78 -17.40 -79.33
CA VAL A 44 -36.30 -16.06 -79.07
C VAL A 44 -35.13 -15.21 -78.62
N VAL A 45 -34.48 -14.54 -79.58
CA VAL A 45 -33.45 -13.54 -79.33
C VAL A 45 -34.11 -12.38 -78.59
N THR A 46 -33.99 -12.40 -77.26
CA THR A 46 -34.56 -11.36 -76.40
C THR A 46 -33.62 -10.16 -76.44
N GLU A 47 -34.11 -8.97 -76.84
CA GLU A 47 -33.29 -7.77 -76.73
C GLU A 47 -32.93 -7.52 -75.25
N ALA A 48 -31.71 -7.04 -74.99
CA ALA A 48 -31.26 -6.69 -73.64
C ALA A 48 -32.16 -5.58 -73.05
N THR A 49 -32.66 -5.80 -71.84
CA THR A 49 -33.63 -4.89 -71.19
C THR A 49 -32.99 -3.95 -70.18
N SER A 50 -31.84 -4.32 -69.60
CA SER A 50 -31.03 -3.44 -68.77
C SER A 50 -29.54 -3.75 -68.91
N LEU A 51 -28.72 -2.72 -68.69
CA LEU A 51 -27.25 -2.75 -68.72
C LEU A 51 -26.74 -1.97 -67.51
N THR A 52 -25.87 -2.58 -66.71
CA THR A 52 -25.14 -1.89 -65.64
C THR A 52 -23.63 -2.15 -65.77
N LEU A 53 -22.86 -1.17 -65.30
CA LEU A 53 -21.40 -1.14 -65.39
C LEU A 53 -20.83 -0.86 -64.00
N SER A 54 -19.79 -1.59 -63.60
CA SER A 54 -19.08 -1.36 -62.34
C SER A 54 -17.58 -1.55 -62.51
N PRO A 55 -16.72 -0.66 -62.01
CA PRO A 55 -17.05 0.65 -61.40
C PRO A 55 -17.56 1.68 -62.42
N THR A 56 -18.28 2.70 -61.96
CA THR A 56 -18.76 3.85 -62.77
C THR A 56 -17.81 5.05 -62.78
N ALA A 57 -16.87 5.11 -61.83
CA ALA A 57 -15.78 6.08 -61.83
C ALA A 57 -14.54 5.48 -61.13
N ILE A 58 -13.35 5.77 -61.65
CA ILE A 58 -12.06 5.33 -61.11
C ILE A 58 -10.98 6.39 -61.26
N THR A 59 -10.00 6.35 -60.36
CA THR A 59 -8.73 7.07 -60.49
C THR A 59 -7.59 6.07 -60.63
N LEU A 60 -6.73 6.24 -61.63
CA LEU A 60 -5.59 5.38 -61.91
C LEU A 60 -4.28 6.18 -62.02
N GLN A 61 -3.16 5.56 -61.68
CA GLN A 61 -1.84 6.04 -62.08
C GLN A 61 -1.50 5.56 -63.50
N VAL A 62 -0.63 6.28 -64.22
CA VAL A 62 -0.17 5.87 -65.55
C VAL A 62 0.40 4.44 -65.52
N GLY A 63 0.04 3.62 -66.50
CA GLY A 63 0.43 2.21 -66.59
C GLY A 63 -0.32 1.26 -65.65
N LYS A 64 -1.26 1.72 -64.82
CA LYS A 64 -2.17 0.86 -64.06
C LYS A 64 -3.39 0.46 -64.89
N THR A 65 -3.99 -0.67 -64.52
CA THR A 65 -5.15 -1.24 -65.21
C THR A 65 -6.33 -1.47 -64.25
N GLN A 66 -7.54 -1.52 -64.79
CA GLN A 66 -8.76 -1.85 -64.05
C GLN A 66 -9.73 -2.63 -64.94
N GLN A 67 -10.23 -3.77 -64.45
CA GLN A 67 -11.27 -4.54 -65.13
C GLN A 67 -12.65 -3.92 -64.91
N LEU A 68 -13.40 -3.68 -65.98
CA LEU A 68 -14.84 -3.38 -65.91
C LEU A 68 -15.66 -4.66 -65.78
N THR A 69 -16.70 -4.61 -64.96
CA THR A 69 -17.74 -5.64 -64.87
C THR A 69 -19.02 -5.11 -65.53
N VAL A 70 -19.50 -5.83 -66.56
CA VAL A 70 -20.76 -5.56 -67.24
C VAL A 70 -21.80 -6.59 -66.81
N THR A 71 -22.98 -6.13 -66.38
CA THR A 71 -24.14 -6.99 -66.08
C THR A 71 -25.30 -6.61 -67.00
N VAL A 72 -25.99 -7.61 -67.54
CA VAL A 72 -27.07 -7.44 -68.52
C VAL A 72 -28.28 -8.27 -68.09
N GLN A 73 -29.49 -7.79 -68.37
CA GLN A 73 -30.74 -8.56 -68.22
C GLN A 73 -31.44 -8.76 -69.57
N PRO A 74 -32.22 -9.86 -69.76
CA PRO A 74 -32.47 -10.94 -68.81
C PRO A 74 -31.24 -11.83 -68.54
N ALA A 75 -31.08 -12.27 -67.28
CA ALA A 75 -29.96 -13.12 -66.89
C ALA A 75 -30.06 -14.53 -67.54
N GLY A 76 -28.91 -15.15 -67.80
CA GLY A 76 -28.83 -16.48 -68.42
C GLY A 76 -28.73 -16.49 -69.95
N GLN A 77 -28.72 -15.33 -70.61
CA GLN A 77 -28.39 -15.19 -72.03
C GLN A 77 -26.98 -14.61 -72.22
N ILE A 78 -26.35 -14.90 -73.37
CA ILE A 78 -25.03 -14.38 -73.72
C ILE A 78 -25.22 -13.09 -74.53
N PHE A 79 -24.75 -11.97 -73.97
CA PHE A 79 -24.75 -10.67 -74.64
C PHE A 79 -23.31 -10.22 -74.89
N THR A 80 -23.01 -9.79 -76.12
CA THR A 80 -21.72 -9.18 -76.45
C THR A 80 -21.72 -7.72 -76.05
N ALA A 81 -20.79 -7.33 -75.17
CA ALA A 81 -20.50 -5.94 -74.87
C ALA A 81 -19.36 -5.42 -75.77
N THR A 82 -19.51 -4.22 -76.31
CA THR A 82 -18.44 -3.47 -76.99
C THR A 82 -18.01 -2.30 -76.13
N PHE A 83 -16.70 -2.04 -76.07
CA PHE A 83 -16.11 -0.97 -75.26
C PHE A 83 -15.40 0.06 -76.15
N THR A 84 -15.55 1.34 -75.83
CA THR A 84 -14.85 2.46 -76.49
C THR A 84 -14.35 3.47 -75.47
N SER A 85 -13.28 4.19 -75.81
CA SER A 85 -12.79 5.36 -75.04
C SER A 85 -12.99 6.61 -75.88
N ASP A 86 -13.39 7.73 -75.26
CA ASP A 86 -13.40 9.05 -75.90
C ASP A 86 -11.99 9.60 -76.14
N LYS A 87 -11.02 9.17 -75.31
CA LYS A 87 -9.62 9.63 -75.28
C LYS A 87 -8.67 8.45 -75.05
N PRO A 88 -8.39 7.63 -76.08
CA PRO A 88 -7.45 6.51 -76.00
C PRO A 88 -6.05 6.92 -75.50
N GLU A 89 -5.64 8.16 -75.73
CA GLU A 89 -4.38 8.75 -75.28
C GLU A 89 -4.32 9.03 -73.76
N VAL A 90 -5.46 9.14 -73.10
CA VAL A 90 -5.57 9.24 -71.63
C VAL A 90 -5.81 7.86 -71.03
N ALA A 91 -6.78 7.11 -71.56
CA ALA A 91 -7.03 5.72 -71.15
C ALA A 91 -7.57 4.87 -72.32
N THR A 92 -7.01 3.67 -72.49
CA THR A 92 -7.50 2.65 -73.42
C THR A 92 -8.38 1.63 -72.70
N VAL A 93 -9.15 0.86 -73.47
CA VAL A 93 -9.92 -0.29 -73.01
C VAL A 93 -9.82 -1.42 -74.04
N ASP A 94 -9.64 -2.66 -73.59
CA ASP A 94 -9.60 -3.83 -74.49
C ASP A 94 -10.99 -4.42 -74.78
N ALA A 95 -11.05 -5.40 -75.68
CA ALA A 95 -12.30 -6.08 -76.06
C ALA A 95 -12.95 -6.91 -74.93
N LYS A 96 -12.33 -7.00 -73.74
CA LYS A 96 -12.84 -7.66 -72.53
C LYS A 96 -13.20 -6.65 -71.44
N GLY A 97 -13.07 -5.35 -71.68
CA GLY A 97 -13.34 -4.31 -70.69
C GLY A 97 -12.18 -4.03 -69.72
N LEU A 98 -10.95 -4.48 -70.02
CA LEU A 98 -9.77 -4.12 -69.23
C LEU A 98 -9.28 -2.73 -69.64
N ILE A 99 -9.46 -1.75 -68.74
CA ILE A 99 -8.96 -0.38 -68.89
C ILE A 99 -7.45 -0.36 -68.62
N THR A 100 -6.69 0.43 -69.38
CA THR A 100 -5.28 0.76 -69.12
C THR A 100 -5.08 2.27 -69.18
N ALA A 101 -4.54 2.85 -68.11
CA ALA A 101 -4.20 4.28 -68.03
C ALA A 101 -2.92 4.61 -68.81
N VAL A 102 -2.97 5.63 -69.67
CA VAL A 102 -1.90 5.97 -70.64
C VAL A 102 -1.22 7.30 -70.34
N ALA A 103 -1.98 8.36 -70.08
CA ALA A 103 -1.47 9.69 -69.74
C ALA A 103 -2.45 10.44 -68.82
N GLU A 104 -1.99 11.49 -68.14
CA GLU A 104 -2.83 12.26 -67.20
C GLU A 104 -4.01 12.97 -67.88
N GLY A 105 -5.16 12.99 -67.20
CA GLY A 105 -6.39 13.61 -67.71
C GLY A 105 -7.64 12.88 -67.24
N THR A 106 -8.77 13.11 -67.92
CA THR A 106 -10.01 12.35 -67.70
C THR A 106 -10.57 11.85 -69.03
N ALA A 107 -10.79 10.55 -69.11
CA ALA A 107 -11.44 9.84 -70.21
C ALA A 107 -12.78 9.24 -69.77
N HIS A 108 -13.57 8.83 -70.74
CA HIS A 108 -14.87 8.20 -70.59
C HIS A 108 -14.93 6.90 -71.37
N ILE A 109 -14.97 5.79 -70.64
CA ILE A 109 -15.09 4.45 -71.21
C ILE A 109 -16.56 4.09 -71.33
N THR A 110 -17.07 3.98 -72.56
CA THR A 110 -18.44 3.57 -72.83
C THR A 110 -18.49 2.06 -73.06
N ALA A 111 -19.39 1.38 -72.35
CA ALA A 111 -19.78 0.00 -72.62
C ALA A 111 -21.15 0.01 -73.31
N GLN A 112 -21.31 -0.75 -74.39
CA GLN A 112 -22.54 -0.83 -75.18
C GLN A 112 -22.98 -2.29 -75.35
N VAL A 113 -24.28 -2.54 -75.21
CA VAL A 113 -24.94 -3.82 -75.53
C VAL A 113 -26.21 -3.51 -76.34
N GLY A 114 -26.15 -3.76 -77.65
CA GLY A 114 -27.22 -3.40 -78.57
C GLY A 114 -27.48 -1.89 -78.57
N LYS A 115 -28.69 -1.49 -78.15
CA LYS A 115 -29.10 -0.07 -78.01
C LYS A 115 -28.78 0.54 -76.64
N LEU A 116 -28.38 -0.26 -75.65
CA LEU A 116 -28.09 0.20 -74.30
C LEU A 116 -26.62 0.61 -74.17
N THR A 117 -26.36 1.73 -73.49
CA THR A 117 -25.01 2.22 -73.16
C THR A 117 -24.89 2.53 -71.67
N GLN A 118 -23.67 2.38 -71.13
CA GLN A 118 -23.27 2.82 -69.80
C GLN A 118 -21.83 3.35 -69.85
N GLN A 119 -21.45 4.23 -68.92
CA GLN A 119 -20.20 4.97 -68.98
C GLN A 119 -19.42 4.87 -67.65
N CYS A 120 -18.11 4.66 -67.75
CA CYS A 120 -17.16 4.75 -66.63
C CYS A 120 -16.28 6.00 -66.82
N VAL A 121 -16.16 6.83 -65.78
CA VAL A 121 -15.23 7.96 -65.77
C VAL A 121 -13.85 7.49 -65.31
N VAL A 122 -12.82 7.70 -66.11
CA VAL A 122 -11.44 7.31 -65.80
C VAL A 122 -10.59 8.56 -65.68
N THR A 123 -10.23 8.92 -64.45
CA THR A 123 -9.26 9.99 -64.18
C THR A 123 -7.88 9.36 -64.02
N VAL A 124 -6.89 9.89 -64.72
CA VAL A 124 -5.50 9.44 -64.64
C VAL A 124 -4.66 10.56 -64.04
N SER A 125 -3.88 10.24 -62.99
CA SER A 125 -2.87 11.16 -62.47
C SER A 125 -1.67 10.43 -61.88
N ASN A 126 -0.49 11.03 -62.03
CA ASN A 126 0.75 10.65 -61.38
C ASN A 126 0.84 11.18 -59.93
N THR A 127 -0.06 12.06 -59.52
CA THR A 127 -0.17 12.50 -58.11
C THR A 127 -0.54 11.29 -57.26
N ALA A 128 0.32 10.93 -56.30
CA ALA A 128 -0.01 9.91 -55.31
C ALA A 128 -1.27 10.34 -54.52
N PRO A 129 -2.16 9.41 -54.12
CA PRO A 129 -3.32 9.77 -53.31
C PRO A 129 -2.86 10.48 -52.04
N ALA A 130 -3.49 11.61 -51.74
CA ALA A 130 -3.10 12.44 -50.61
C ALA A 130 -3.23 11.63 -49.31
N VAL A 131 -2.09 11.30 -48.70
CA VAL A 131 -2.07 10.60 -47.43
C VAL A 131 -2.66 11.52 -46.36
N LYS A 132 -3.39 10.95 -45.41
CA LYS A 132 -3.88 11.62 -44.21
C LYS A 132 -3.61 10.73 -43.00
N LEU A 133 -2.86 11.23 -42.03
CA LEU A 133 -2.62 10.60 -40.73
C LEU A 133 -3.38 11.37 -39.64
N GLU A 134 -4.25 10.68 -38.90
CA GLU A 134 -4.90 11.24 -37.70
C GLU A 134 -4.56 10.35 -36.51
N VAL A 135 -4.00 10.95 -35.44
CA VAL A 135 -3.66 10.25 -34.19
C VAL A 135 -4.61 10.73 -33.10
N GLU A 136 -5.41 9.81 -32.57
CA GLU A 136 -6.42 10.09 -31.53
C GLU A 136 -5.77 10.18 -30.14
N THR A 137 -4.77 9.32 -29.90
CA THR A 137 -4.05 9.25 -28.63
C THR A 137 -3.00 10.35 -28.55
N THR A 138 -3.30 11.47 -27.91
CA THR A 138 -2.34 12.58 -27.70
C THR A 138 -1.35 12.33 -26.56
N ALA A 139 -1.76 11.56 -25.55
CA ALA A 139 -0.91 11.17 -24.42
C ALA A 139 -1.28 9.79 -23.87
N LEU A 140 -0.29 9.14 -23.24
CA LEU A 140 -0.42 7.90 -22.49
C LEU A 140 0.19 8.05 -21.10
N SER A 141 -0.49 7.51 -20.08
CA SER A 141 0.06 7.33 -18.74
C SER A 141 0.06 5.84 -18.43
N ILE A 142 1.24 5.27 -18.23
CA ILE A 142 1.43 3.83 -18.02
C ILE A 142 2.32 3.60 -16.79
N LYS A 143 2.23 2.39 -16.24
CA LYS A 143 3.19 1.90 -15.25
C LYS A 143 4.38 1.26 -15.96
N LYS A 144 5.52 1.22 -15.27
CA LYS A 144 6.65 0.35 -15.60
C LYS A 144 6.19 -1.12 -15.74
N GLY A 145 6.58 -1.79 -16.82
CA GLY A 145 6.09 -3.11 -17.22
C GLY A 145 4.67 -3.14 -17.81
N GLY A 146 3.89 -2.06 -17.67
CA GLY A 146 2.57 -1.90 -18.28
C GLY A 146 2.66 -1.48 -19.74
N ASN A 147 1.56 -1.68 -20.48
CA ASN A 147 1.45 -1.30 -21.89
C ASN A 147 0.10 -0.62 -22.21
N ALA A 148 0.09 0.17 -23.26
CA ALA A 148 -1.10 0.83 -23.82
C ALA A 148 -0.92 1.07 -25.32
N ARG A 149 -2.01 1.13 -26.10
CA ARG A 149 -1.96 1.27 -27.56
C ARG A 149 -2.22 2.70 -28.01
N ILE A 150 -1.50 3.14 -29.02
CA ILE A 150 -1.79 4.38 -29.77
C ILE A 150 -2.91 4.09 -30.76
N ASN A 151 -4.02 4.82 -30.64
CA ASN A 151 -5.08 4.84 -31.64
C ASN A 151 -4.77 5.89 -32.71
N TYR A 152 -4.88 5.47 -33.97
CA TYR A 152 -4.66 6.30 -35.14
C TYR A 152 -5.47 5.76 -36.32
N THR A 153 -5.72 6.61 -37.31
CA THR A 153 -6.18 6.21 -38.64
C THR A 153 -5.22 6.74 -39.70
N VAL A 154 -5.09 6.00 -40.79
CA VAL A 154 -4.35 6.45 -41.97
C VAL A 154 -5.20 6.19 -43.22
N THR A 155 -5.19 7.14 -44.15
CA THR A 155 -5.84 7.02 -45.46
C THR A 155 -4.81 7.32 -46.54
N PRO A 156 -4.65 6.49 -47.60
CA PRO A 156 -5.19 5.14 -47.78
C PRO A 156 -4.82 4.17 -46.65
N ALA A 157 -5.68 3.18 -46.37
CA ALA A 157 -5.55 2.29 -45.21
C ALA A 157 -4.38 1.29 -45.29
N ASP A 158 -3.82 1.10 -46.48
CA ASP A 158 -2.62 0.32 -46.79
C ASP A 158 -1.32 1.15 -46.70
N THR A 159 -1.39 2.44 -46.37
CA THR A 159 -0.22 3.30 -46.16
C THR A 159 0.60 2.81 -44.96
N PRO A 160 1.91 2.51 -45.11
CA PRO A 160 2.76 2.14 -43.99
C PRO A 160 2.88 3.25 -42.95
N VAL A 161 2.74 2.89 -41.67
CA VAL A 161 2.92 3.77 -40.51
C VAL A 161 4.09 3.26 -39.68
N THR A 162 4.96 4.16 -39.22
CA THR A 162 6.11 3.84 -38.37
C THR A 162 5.98 4.50 -36.99
N PHE A 163 6.50 3.81 -35.97
CA PHE A 163 6.52 4.24 -34.58
C PHE A 163 7.96 4.28 -34.07
N THR A 164 8.35 5.38 -33.43
CA THR A 164 9.71 5.56 -32.89
C THR A 164 9.63 6.23 -31.52
N SER A 165 10.30 5.65 -30.51
CA SER A 165 10.46 6.29 -29.20
C SER A 165 11.70 7.20 -29.17
N ASP A 166 11.60 8.38 -28.56
CA ASP A 166 12.76 9.24 -28.27
C ASP A 166 13.71 8.62 -27.21
N LYS A 167 13.18 7.76 -26.33
CA LYS A 167 13.87 7.16 -25.18
C LYS A 167 13.39 5.72 -24.96
N PRO A 168 13.90 4.74 -25.73
CA PRO A 168 13.57 3.32 -25.57
C PRO A 168 13.75 2.80 -24.14
N ASP A 169 14.74 3.31 -23.40
CA ASP A 169 15.02 2.93 -22.00
C ASP A 169 13.94 3.39 -21.01
N ILE A 170 13.08 4.35 -21.40
CA ILE A 170 11.92 4.80 -20.63
C ILE A 170 10.66 4.12 -21.16
N ALA A 171 10.42 4.15 -22.47
CA ALA A 171 9.30 3.45 -23.10
C ALA A 171 9.66 2.95 -24.51
N THR A 172 9.28 1.73 -24.83
CA THR A 172 9.37 1.13 -26.17
C THR A 172 8.02 1.14 -26.87
N VAL A 173 8.02 0.93 -28.19
CA VAL A 173 6.79 0.79 -29.01
C VAL A 173 7.02 -0.26 -30.10
N ASP A 174 6.00 -1.07 -30.41
CA ASP A 174 6.04 -2.07 -31.48
C ASP A 174 5.58 -1.51 -32.85
N ALA A 175 5.66 -2.34 -33.89
CA ALA A 175 5.23 -1.99 -35.25
C ALA A 175 3.69 -1.87 -35.41
N GLN A 176 2.94 -2.09 -34.33
CA GLN A 176 1.49 -2.05 -34.26
C GLN A 176 1.00 -0.90 -33.35
N GLY A 177 1.90 -0.06 -32.82
CA GLY A 177 1.58 1.07 -31.95
C GLY A 177 1.31 0.69 -30.50
N LEU A 178 1.69 -0.50 -30.03
CA LEU A 178 1.64 -0.88 -28.61
C LEU A 178 2.88 -0.36 -27.88
N VAL A 179 2.68 0.59 -26.97
CA VAL A 179 3.72 1.23 -26.15
C VAL A 179 3.88 0.45 -24.84
N THR A 180 5.11 0.18 -24.41
CA THR A 180 5.43 -0.53 -23.15
C THR A 180 6.39 0.30 -22.30
N GLY A 181 6.09 0.47 -21.01
CA GLY A 181 6.93 1.23 -20.06
C GLY A 181 8.11 0.40 -19.55
N VAL A 182 9.33 0.92 -19.65
CA VAL A 182 10.59 0.24 -19.30
C VAL A 182 11.18 0.78 -17.99
N ALA A 183 11.21 2.10 -17.83
CA ALA A 183 11.63 2.79 -16.61
C ALA A 183 10.80 4.05 -16.39
N ALA A 184 10.67 4.52 -15.15
CA ALA A 184 9.88 5.73 -14.88
C ALA A 184 10.54 7.00 -15.45
N GLY A 185 9.70 7.94 -15.89
CA GLY A 185 10.10 9.17 -16.56
C GLY A 185 9.16 9.53 -17.70
N SER A 186 9.62 10.40 -18.60
CA SER A 186 8.81 10.89 -19.73
C SER A 186 9.51 10.64 -21.06
N ALA A 187 8.80 9.97 -21.98
CA ALA A 187 9.21 9.69 -23.35
C ALA A 187 8.19 10.26 -24.35
N THR A 188 8.56 10.28 -25.63
CA THR A 188 7.73 10.74 -26.74
C THR A 188 7.75 9.68 -27.83
N ILE A 189 6.58 9.22 -28.26
CA ILE A 189 6.46 8.36 -29.44
C ILE A 189 6.11 9.22 -30.65
N ALA A 190 6.99 9.24 -31.65
CA ALA A 190 6.68 9.76 -32.97
C ALA A 190 5.92 8.70 -33.77
N VAL A 191 4.80 9.11 -34.38
CA VAL A 191 3.96 8.32 -35.29
C VAL A 191 4.07 8.98 -36.67
N SER A 192 4.50 8.25 -37.70
CA SER A 192 4.77 8.85 -39.02
C SER A 192 4.25 8.02 -40.19
N ALA A 193 3.72 8.69 -41.21
CA ALA A 193 3.18 8.06 -42.42
C ALA A 193 3.42 8.97 -43.64
N ALA A 194 4.12 8.46 -44.67
CA ALA A 194 4.41 9.16 -45.93
C ALA A 194 4.86 10.64 -45.81
N GLY A 195 5.66 10.97 -44.78
CA GLY A 195 6.18 12.32 -44.53
C GLY A 195 5.33 13.19 -43.59
N GLN A 196 4.11 12.77 -43.23
CA GLN A 196 3.40 13.32 -42.07
C GLN A 196 3.94 12.69 -40.79
N SER A 197 3.90 13.47 -39.69
CA SER A 197 4.32 13.01 -38.37
C SER A 197 3.47 13.66 -37.27
N ALA A 198 3.24 12.93 -36.19
CA ALA A 198 2.57 13.36 -34.98
C ALA A 198 3.29 12.78 -33.75
N SER A 199 3.11 13.38 -32.58
CA SER A 199 3.81 12.99 -31.35
C SER A 199 2.83 12.65 -30.23
N VAL A 200 3.06 11.52 -29.56
CA VAL A 200 2.32 11.06 -28.37
C VAL A 200 3.22 11.19 -27.15
N ALA A 201 2.79 11.95 -26.14
CA ALA A 201 3.52 12.06 -24.88
C ALA A 201 3.29 10.81 -24.01
N VAL A 202 4.35 10.20 -23.49
CA VAL A 202 4.26 9.00 -22.63
C VAL A 202 4.85 9.31 -21.26
N MET A 203 4.01 9.24 -20.23
CA MET A 203 4.44 9.28 -18.83
C MET A 203 4.51 7.86 -18.29
N VAL A 204 5.70 7.41 -17.90
CA VAL A 204 5.90 6.13 -17.23
C VAL A 204 6.07 6.38 -15.74
N THR A 205 5.20 5.77 -14.95
CA THR A 205 5.22 5.81 -13.49
C THR A 205 5.93 4.57 -12.93
N GLU A 206 6.72 4.73 -11.86
CA GLU A 206 7.23 3.56 -11.12
C GLU A 206 6.04 2.79 -10.57
N ASP A 207 6.06 1.46 -10.72
CA ASP A 207 5.07 0.65 -10.02
C ASP A 207 5.36 0.72 -8.52
N GLN A 208 4.42 1.29 -7.77
CA GLN A 208 4.55 1.56 -6.33
C GLN A 208 4.62 0.28 -5.47
N GLY A 209 4.75 -0.88 -6.11
CA GLY A 209 4.75 -2.21 -5.53
C GLY A 209 3.39 -2.63 -5.02
N GLY A 210 2.98 -3.87 -5.22
CA GLY A 210 1.71 -4.32 -4.66
C GLY A 210 1.53 -5.81 -4.82
N GLY A 211 1.21 -6.49 -3.72
CA GLY A 211 0.75 -7.88 -3.76
C GLY A 211 -0.45 -8.04 -4.71
N THR A 212 -0.53 -9.18 -5.38
CA THR A 212 -1.66 -9.54 -6.26
C THR A 212 -2.87 -10.05 -5.45
N THR A 213 -3.12 -9.45 -4.29
CA THR A 213 -3.93 -10.01 -3.20
C THR A 213 -4.53 -8.89 -2.36
N ASP A 214 -5.81 -9.00 -2.01
CA ASP A 214 -6.54 -8.04 -1.16
C ASP A 214 -6.15 -8.09 0.33
N GLN A 215 -4.92 -8.51 0.65
CA GLN A 215 -4.37 -8.53 2.01
C GLN A 215 -3.53 -7.29 2.28
N THR A 216 -3.68 -6.73 3.48
CA THR A 216 -2.79 -5.69 4.01
C THR A 216 -1.33 -6.15 4.02
N GLU A 217 -0.43 -5.28 3.58
CA GLU A 217 1.02 -5.52 3.61
C GLU A 217 1.67 -5.02 4.92
N LEU A 218 0.93 -4.38 5.84
CA LEU A 218 1.50 -3.94 7.12
C LEU A 218 1.93 -5.13 8.00
N PRO A 219 2.90 -4.95 8.92
CA PRO A 219 3.29 -5.99 9.86
C PRO A 219 2.18 -6.29 10.87
N LEU A 220 2.12 -7.52 11.36
CA LEU A 220 1.24 -7.90 12.46
C LEU A 220 1.59 -7.07 13.71
N LEU A 221 0.64 -6.35 14.33
CA LEU A 221 0.90 -5.54 15.53
C LEU A 221 1.02 -6.38 16.82
N LYS A 222 1.86 -7.42 16.78
CA LYS A 222 2.23 -8.28 17.90
C LYS A 222 3.60 -7.86 18.41
N PHE A 223 3.62 -6.99 19.43
CA PHE A 223 4.85 -6.36 19.93
C PHE A 223 5.67 -7.27 20.87
N ALA A 224 5.03 -8.19 21.57
CA ALA A 224 5.69 -9.25 22.33
C ALA A 224 5.68 -10.54 21.50
N ILE A 225 6.86 -11.03 21.12
CA ILE A 225 7.04 -12.17 20.22
C ILE A 225 8.09 -13.14 20.78
N GLU A 226 8.01 -14.40 20.39
CA GLU A 226 9.08 -15.37 20.61
C GLU A 226 10.27 -15.11 19.67
N GLN A 227 11.49 -15.09 20.23
CA GLN A 227 12.76 -14.92 19.53
C GLN A 227 13.79 -15.95 20.00
N ASP A 228 14.72 -16.33 19.11
CA ASP A 228 15.86 -17.18 19.47
C ASP A 228 16.97 -16.40 20.23
N ALA A 229 18.05 -17.10 20.62
CA ALA A 229 19.18 -16.50 21.35
C ALA A 229 19.99 -15.46 20.53
N GLN A 230 19.77 -15.43 19.21
CA GLN A 230 20.39 -14.48 18.28
C GLN A 230 19.51 -13.24 18.12
N GLY A 231 18.20 -13.36 18.33
CA GLY A 231 17.18 -12.31 18.19
C GLY A 231 16.27 -12.50 16.96
N VAL A 232 16.32 -13.66 16.30
CA VAL A 232 15.48 -13.99 15.15
C VAL A 232 14.05 -14.26 15.63
N PRO A 233 13.02 -13.63 15.04
CA PRO A 233 11.62 -13.98 15.31
C PRO A 233 11.33 -15.44 14.96
N VAL A 234 10.88 -16.21 15.94
CA VAL A 234 10.43 -17.61 15.79
C VAL A 234 8.92 -17.77 16.06
N ASP A 235 8.27 -16.68 16.48
CA ASP A 235 6.83 -16.60 16.76
C ASP A 235 5.96 -17.08 15.58
N ALA A 236 5.12 -18.06 15.84
CA ALA A 236 4.32 -18.73 14.81
C ALA A 236 3.31 -17.81 14.10
N ASP A 237 2.77 -16.78 14.77
CA ASP A 237 1.82 -15.85 14.15
C ASP A 237 2.55 -14.88 13.22
N VAL A 238 3.72 -14.37 13.65
CA VAL A 238 4.57 -13.50 12.82
C VAL A 238 5.08 -14.25 11.59
N LEU A 239 5.60 -15.47 11.77
CA LEU A 239 6.08 -16.29 10.66
C LEU A 239 4.97 -16.58 9.64
N LYS A 240 3.75 -16.90 10.10
CA LYS A 240 2.58 -17.13 9.26
C LYS A 240 2.13 -15.85 8.53
N HIS A 241 2.13 -14.70 9.20
CA HIS A 241 1.77 -13.41 8.61
C HIS A 241 2.76 -13.01 7.51
N GLU A 242 4.05 -13.03 7.82
CA GLU A 242 5.10 -12.67 6.87
C GLU A 242 5.20 -13.64 5.69
N GLN A 243 4.91 -14.94 5.91
CA GLN A 243 4.75 -15.91 4.82
C GLN A 243 3.55 -15.59 3.91
N ALA A 244 2.41 -15.16 4.47
CA ALA A 244 1.22 -14.80 3.70
C ALA A 244 1.41 -13.50 2.90
N VAL A 245 2.10 -12.50 3.48
CA VAL A 245 2.55 -11.28 2.78
C VAL A 245 3.69 -11.58 1.78
N GLY A 246 4.25 -12.78 1.80
CA GLY A 246 5.28 -13.22 0.86
C GLY A 246 6.66 -12.61 1.13
N ARG A 247 6.97 -12.26 2.38
CA ARG A 247 8.30 -11.80 2.80
C ARG A 247 9.21 -12.97 3.20
N THR A 248 10.52 -12.70 3.18
CA THR A 248 11.56 -13.68 3.53
C THR A 248 12.51 -13.12 4.57
N LEU A 249 12.93 -13.95 5.54
CA LEU A 249 13.83 -13.53 6.61
C LEU A 249 15.22 -13.12 6.04
N LYS A 250 15.67 -11.90 6.36
CA LYS A 250 16.98 -11.33 5.99
C LYS A 250 17.49 -10.40 7.10
N PRO A 251 18.79 -10.09 7.13
CA PRO A 251 19.29 -8.92 7.86
C PRO A 251 18.64 -7.64 7.29
N VAL A 252 18.23 -6.72 8.17
CA VAL A 252 17.64 -5.42 7.82
C VAL A 252 18.31 -4.33 8.66
N THR A 253 18.92 -3.36 8.00
CA THR A 253 19.52 -2.19 8.66
C THR A 253 18.47 -1.10 8.84
N ILE A 254 18.16 -0.75 10.10
CA ILE A 254 17.08 0.18 10.46
C ILE A 254 17.56 1.61 10.79
N GLY A 255 18.88 1.85 10.75
CA GLY A 255 19.48 3.15 11.04
C GLY A 255 20.93 3.04 11.53
N LYS A 256 21.44 4.13 12.13
CA LYS A 256 22.81 4.22 12.67
C LYS A 256 22.82 4.37 14.20
N GLY A 257 23.80 3.72 14.83
CA GLY A 257 24.03 3.71 16.27
C GLY A 257 24.55 5.03 16.81
N SER A 258 24.53 5.17 18.14
CA SER A 258 25.14 6.32 18.84
C SER A 258 26.67 6.39 18.69
N ASP A 259 27.28 5.33 18.16
CA ASP A 259 28.68 5.16 17.79
C ASP A 259 28.93 5.28 16.26
N GLY A 260 27.87 5.47 15.46
CA GLY A 260 27.92 5.49 13.99
C GLY A 260 27.89 4.10 13.32
N GLY A 261 27.80 3.01 14.08
CA GLY A 261 27.67 1.66 13.54
C GLY A 261 26.30 1.41 12.87
N ASP A 262 26.20 0.39 12.03
CA ASP A 262 24.91 -0.03 11.45
C ASP A 262 24.06 -0.81 12.45
N LEU A 263 22.78 -0.46 12.53
CA LEU A 263 21.81 -1.11 13.40
C LEU A 263 21.02 -2.15 12.60
N THR A 264 21.63 -3.33 12.44
CA THR A 264 21.09 -4.43 11.63
C THR A 264 20.46 -5.51 12.50
N PHE A 265 19.23 -5.91 12.16
CA PHE A 265 18.43 -6.92 12.88
C PHE A 265 17.88 -7.99 11.93
N PRO A 266 17.46 -9.16 12.44
CA PRO A 266 16.65 -10.09 11.67
C PRO A 266 15.27 -9.46 11.38
N GLY A 267 14.94 -9.31 10.10
CA GLY A 267 13.67 -8.79 9.62
C GLY A 267 13.17 -9.58 8.41
N PHE A 268 11.99 -9.23 7.92
CA PHE A 268 11.34 -9.88 6.79
C PHE A 268 11.27 -8.91 5.60
N VAL A 269 11.66 -9.37 4.41
CA VAL A 269 11.82 -8.51 3.22
C VAL A 269 11.21 -9.14 1.97
N ASN A 270 10.48 -8.33 1.21
CA ASN A 270 10.13 -8.53 -0.20
C ASN A 270 9.99 -7.16 -0.91
N THR A 271 10.99 -6.80 -1.73
CA THR A 271 11.05 -5.50 -2.41
C THR A 271 10.06 -5.35 -3.59
N ALA A 272 9.23 -6.36 -3.88
CA ALA A 272 8.14 -6.21 -4.85
C ALA A 272 6.94 -5.42 -4.29
N LEU A 273 6.68 -5.51 -2.98
CA LEU A 273 5.53 -4.93 -2.26
C LEU A 273 5.54 -3.38 -2.21
N THR A 274 4.44 -2.74 -1.78
CA THR A 274 4.49 -1.35 -1.28
C THR A 274 5.30 -1.33 0.02
N ILE A 275 4.95 -2.18 0.99
CA ILE A 275 5.63 -2.31 2.29
C ILE A 275 6.74 -3.36 2.16
N THR A 276 7.94 -2.93 1.76
CA THR A 276 9.03 -3.81 1.32
C THR A 276 9.69 -4.61 2.42
N GLY A 277 9.54 -4.22 3.69
CA GLY A 277 10.05 -5.00 4.81
C GLY A 277 9.46 -4.63 6.16
N ALA A 278 9.69 -5.52 7.14
CA ALA A 278 9.28 -5.38 8.54
C ALA A 278 10.31 -5.96 9.52
N VAL A 279 10.47 -5.36 10.70
CA VAL A 279 11.36 -5.79 11.78
C VAL A 279 10.58 -5.81 13.10
N TYR A 280 10.70 -6.92 13.83
CA TYR A 280 9.91 -7.22 15.04
C TYR A 280 10.82 -7.41 16.26
N GLY A 281 10.24 -7.41 17.47
CA GLY A 281 10.97 -7.73 18.70
C GLY A 281 12.00 -6.68 19.11
N LEU A 282 11.81 -5.41 18.70
CA LEU A 282 12.66 -4.29 19.11
C LEU A 282 12.11 -3.68 20.39
N SER A 283 12.99 -3.15 21.25
CA SER A 283 12.59 -2.36 22.42
C SER A 283 13.65 -1.32 22.77
N ILE A 284 13.20 -0.12 23.16
CA ILE A 284 14.07 1.01 23.52
C ILE A 284 14.44 1.00 25.01
N GLN A 285 15.43 1.80 25.41
CA GLN A 285 15.98 1.81 26.78
C GLN A 285 14.94 1.94 27.92
N SER A 286 13.84 2.64 27.68
CA SER A 286 12.74 2.85 28.64
C SER A 286 11.75 1.68 28.71
N GLY A 287 11.78 0.76 27.74
CA GLY A 287 11.02 -0.49 27.73
C GLY A 287 9.73 -0.48 26.89
N GLU A 288 9.42 0.60 26.17
CA GLU A 288 8.45 0.53 25.07
C GLU A 288 8.92 -0.48 24.00
N LYS A 289 7.97 -1.16 23.36
CA LYS A 289 8.22 -2.13 22.29
C LYS A 289 7.98 -1.49 20.93
N VAL A 290 8.74 -1.90 19.92
CA VAL A 290 8.74 -1.27 18.59
C VAL A 290 8.68 -2.32 17.48
N ILE A 291 7.90 -2.02 16.45
CA ILE A 291 7.88 -2.74 15.17
C ILE A 291 8.14 -1.69 14.08
N ILE A 292 9.11 -1.93 13.20
CA ILE A 292 9.44 -0.99 12.12
C ILE A 292 9.10 -1.63 10.78
N ALA A 293 8.36 -0.92 9.93
CA ALA A 293 8.12 -1.29 8.55
C ALA A 293 8.60 -0.21 7.57
N PHE A 294 8.79 -0.61 6.32
CA PHE A 294 9.42 0.20 5.27
C PHE A 294 8.54 0.25 4.04
N SER A 295 8.28 1.44 3.49
CA SER A 295 7.39 1.65 2.34
C SER A 295 8.08 2.35 1.17
N LYS A 296 7.74 1.97 -0.07
CA LYS A 296 8.21 2.61 -1.31
C LYS A 296 7.77 4.06 -1.42
N GLU A 297 6.53 4.31 -1.00
CA GLU A 297 5.90 5.63 -0.97
C GLU A 297 6.66 6.62 -0.10
N SER A 298 6.37 7.92 -0.21
CA SER A 298 6.99 8.98 0.60
C SER A 298 5.98 9.71 1.49
N LEU A 299 6.44 10.43 2.50
CA LEU A 299 5.57 11.15 3.45
C LEU A 299 4.65 12.15 2.75
N ALA A 300 5.12 12.73 1.63
CA ALA A 300 4.38 13.64 0.76
C ALA A 300 3.30 12.94 -0.09
N ALA A 301 3.51 11.68 -0.47
CA ALA A 301 2.60 10.89 -1.32
C ALA A 301 2.63 9.41 -0.91
N CYS A 302 1.81 9.06 0.08
CA CYS A 302 1.68 7.71 0.64
C CYS A 302 0.24 7.18 0.76
N PRO A 303 -0.59 7.27 -0.29
CA PRO A 303 -2.00 6.89 -0.22
C PRO A 303 -2.25 5.43 0.18
N ARG A 304 -1.39 4.47 -0.21
CA ARG A 304 -1.57 3.04 0.12
C ARG A 304 -1.19 2.76 1.56
N THR A 305 -0.07 3.32 2.01
CA THR A 305 0.37 3.26 3.41
C THR A 305 -0.67 3.90 4.32
N GLN A 306 -1.21 5.08 3.95
CA GLN A 306 -2.26 5.74 4.73
C GLN A 306 -3.59 4.96 4.73
N ALA A 307 -3.97 4.29 3.63
CA ALA A 307 -5.14 3.41 3.61
C ALA A 307 -4.97 2.21 4.54
N MET A 308 -3.85 1.46 4.43
CA MET A 308 -3.59 0.32 5.31
C MET A 308 -3.47 0.73 6.79
N LEU A 309 -2.97 1.94 7.08
CA LEU A 309 -2.95 2.49 8.44
C LEU A 309 -4.36 2.81 8.96
N ALA A 310 -5.27 3.34 8.12
CA ALA A 310 -6.67 3.53 8.48
C ALA A 310 -7.37 2.18 8.72
N ASP A 311 -7.13 1.17 7.89
CA ASP A 311 -7.64 -0.21 8.11
C ASP A 311 -7.12 -0.83 9.43
N TYR A 312 -5.98 -0.34 9.93
CA TYR A 312 -5.42 -0.71 11.24
C TYR A 312 -5.95 0.17 12.40
N GLY A 313 -6.86 1.11 12.16
CA GLY A 313 -7.40 2.03 13.16
C GLY A 313 -6.48 3.20 13.49
N PHE A 314 -5.60 3.63 12.57
CA PHE A 314 -4.88 4.90 12.66
C PHE A 314 -5.57 5.95 11.78
N ASP A 315 -6.86 6.14 12.03
CA ASP A 315 -7.79 6.95 11.22
C ASP A 315 -7.37 8.43 11.10
N HIS A 316 -6.54 8.91 12.04
CA HIS A 316 -6.06 10.29 12.11
C HIS A 316 -4.54 10.31 12.29
N LEU A 317 -3.84 10.98 11.35
CA LEU A 317 -2.39 11.19 11.36
C LEU A 317 -2.08 12.69 11.35
N GLU A 318 -1.62 13.23 12.47
CA GLU A 318 -1.28 14.65 12.63
C GLU A 318 0.12 14.96 12.07
N GLN A 319 0.30 16.12 11.42
CA GLN A 319 1.62 16.54 10.94
C GLN A 319 2.48 17.03 12.10
N SER A 320 3.73 16.57 12.17
CA SER A 320 4.69 16.96 13.21
C SER A 320 6.13 17.02 12.65
N LYS A 321 7.09 17.29 13.53
CA LYS A 321 8.53 17.25 13.25
C LYS A 321 9.27 16.67 14.44
N PHE A 322 10.30 15.87 14.17
CA PHE A 322 11.28 15.49 15.18
C PHE A 322 12.15 16.70 15.60
N GLN A 323 12.87 16.61 16.73
CA GLN A 323 13.74 17.69 17.24
C GLN A 323 14.75 18.25 16.21
N ASN A 324 15.22 17.41 15.29
CA ASN A 324 16.16 17.79 14.23
C ASN A 324 15.49 18.52 13.04
N GLY A 325 14.18 18.73 13.08
CA GLY A 325 13.38 19.38 12.03
C GLY A 325 12.86 18.43 10.94
N THR A 326 13.23 17.14 10.95
CA THR A 326 12.73 16.14 9.99
C THR A 326 11.20 16.03 10.11
N PRO A 327 10.42 16.24 9.02
CA PRO A 327 8.97 16.08 9.03
C PRO A 327 8.54 14.65 9.30
N CYS A 328 7.41 14.50 10.02
CA CYS A 328 6.75 13.22 10.23
C CYS A 328 5.23 13.41 10.29
N LYS A 329 4.48 12.31 10.28
CA LYS A 329 3.08 12.27 10.73
C LYS A 329 2.96 11.29 11.90
N ILE A 330 2.16 11.62 12.91
CA ILE A 330 1.97 10.81 14.12
C ILE A 330 0.49 10.44 14.27
N GLY A 331 0.21 9.17 14.57
CA GLY A 331 -1.13 8.65 14.86
C GLY A 331 -1.17 7.86 16.17
N THR A 332 -2.36 7.74 16.74
CA THR A 332 -2.65 6.86 17.89
C THR A 332 -3.79 5.92 17.48
N LYS A 333 -3.71 4.64 17.85
CA LYS A 333 -4.71 3.64 17.41
C LYS A 333 -6.05 3.89 18.10
N SER A 334 -7.15 3.92 17.33
CA SER A 334 -8.47 4.36 17.78
C SER A 334 -9.15 3.42 18.78
N ASP A 335 -8.78 2.14 18.81
CA ASP A 335 -9.21 1.13 19.78
C ASP A 335 -8.21 0.91 20.95
N ASN A 336 -6.97 1.40 20.85
CA ASN A 336 -5.93 1.18 21.84
C ASN A 336 -4.91 2.34 21.88
N SER A 337 -5.11 3.28 22.80
CA SER A 337 -4.27 4.47 22.96
C SER A 337 -2.85 4.21 23.50
N SER A 338 -2.52 2.97 23.88
CA SER A 338 -1.13 2.57 24.14
C SER A 338 -0.31 2.39 22.86
N ILE A 339 -0.95 2.14 21.71
CA ILE A 339 -0.28 1.95 20.42
C ILE A 339 -0.27 3.26 19.63
N GLN A 340 0.91 3.65 19.15
CA GLN A 340 1.12 4.81 18.28
C GLN A 340 1.85 4.40 17.00
N VAL A 341 1.69 5.19 15.95
CA VAL A 341 2.46 5.09 14.71
C VAL A 341 3.11 6.44 14.40
N THR A 342 4.37 6.43 13.97
CA THR A 342 5.05 7.59 13.40
C THR A 342 5.58 7.24 12.02
N ILE A 343 5.21 8.01 11.00
CA ILE A 343 5.69 7.83 9.62
C ILE A 343 6.55 9.01 9.17
N TYR A 344 7.69 8.74 8.54
CA TYR A 344 8.67 9.75 8.15
C TYR A 344 9.62 9.27 7.04
N ASP A 345 10.13 10.18 6.21
CA ASP A 345 11.06 9.82 5.13
C ASP A 345 12.49 9.63 5.68
N GLU A 346 13.04 8.42 5.55
CA GLU A 346 14.45 8.08 5.79
C GLU A 346 14.85 6.94 4.82
N PRO A 347 15.32 7.28 3.59
CA PRO A 347 15.43 6.30 2.51
C PRO A 347 16.41 5.16 2.76
N ASN A 348 16.01 3.94 2.40
CA ASN A 348 16.82 2.72 2.49
C ASN A 348 16.93 2.07 1.11
N SER A 349 18.16 2.01 0.58
CA SER A 349 18.47 1.47 -0.76
C SER A 349 18.45 -0.05 -0.84
N GLU A 350 18.73 -0.76 0.27
CA GLU A 350 18.66 -2.23 0.34
C GLU A 350 17.22 -2.72 0.25
N LEU A 351 16.30 -1.98 0.87
CA LEU A 351 14.86 -2.25 0.90
C LEU A 351 14.07 -1.55 -0.21
N GLN A 352 14.70 -0.69 -1.01
CA GLN A 352 14.06 0.13 -2.06
C GLN A 352 12.89 0.97 -1.53
N SER A 353 13.03 1.52 -0.30
CA SER A 353 11.97 2.25 0.43
C SER A 353 12.35 3.70 0.70
N THR A 354 11.36 4.59 0.79
CA THR A 354 11.53 6.01 1.13
C THR A 354 11.02 6.32 2.54
N LEU A 355 9.84 5.79 2.89
CA LEU A 355 9.11 6.06 4.13
C LEU A 355 9.34 4.94 5.15
N ILE A 356 9.75 5.32 6.37
CA ILE A 356 9.72 4.46 7.55
C ILE A 356 8.36 4.57 8.24
N ILE A 357 7.87 3.45 8.76
CA ILE A 357 6.67 3.32 9.58
C ILE A 357 7.10 2.70 10.92
N GLU A 358 7.24 3.54 11.94
CA GLU A 358 7.53 3.10 13.31
C GLU A 358 6.20 2.91 14.06
N PHE A 359 5.86 1.67 14.40
CA PHE A 359 4.82 1.36 15.37
C PHE A 359 5.46 1.22 16.76
N LEU A 360 4.85 1.85 17.76
CA LEU A 360 5.34 1.82 19.14
C LEU A 360 4.20 1.48 20.10
N GLU A 361 4.42 0.47 20.91
CA GLU A 361 3.58 0.10 22.05
C GLU A 361 4.18 0.76 23.31
N LYS A 362 3.45 1.72 23.88
CA LYS A 362 3.82 2.36 25.15
C LYS A 362 3.93 1.30 26.23
N ARG A 363 4.94 1.46 27.08
CA ARG A 363 5.11 0.62 28.27
C ARG A 363 4.05 0.96 29.31
N GLU A 364 2.95 0.22 29.33
CA GLU A 364 2.13 0.11 30.53
C GLU A 364 2.93 -0.60 31.64
N LEU A 365 2.89 -0.03 32.84
CA LEU A 365 3.36 -0.63 34.07
C LEU A 365 2.28 -1.55 34.64
N PRO A 366 2.64 -2.69 35.25
CA PRO A 366 1.67 -3.62 35.81
C PRO A 366 0.94 -2.97 36.99
N THR A 367 -0.37 -2.78 36.86
CA THR A 367 -1.24 -2.31 37.93
C THR A 367 -2.11 -3.43 38.50
N ALA A 368 -2.30 -3.46 39.81
CA ALA A 368 -3.13 -4.46 40.48
C ALA A 368 -4.63 -4.14 40.37
N HIS A 369 -4.99 -2.85 40.43
CA HIS A 369 -6.37 -2.35 40.40
C HIS A 369 -6.36 -0.85 40.01
N PRO A 370 -7.52 -0.23 39.72
CA PRO A 370 -7.63 1.21 39.56
C PRO A 370 -7.30 1.95 40.88
N ILE A 371 -6.91 3.23 40.78
CA ILE A 371 -6.62 4.11 41.92
C ILE A 371 -7.78 4.07 42.94
N LEU A 372 -7.46 3.80 44.21
CA LEU A 372 -8.40 3.85 45.33
C LEU A 372 -8.36 5.25 45.97
N PRO A 373 -9.30 6.19 45.68
CA PRO A 373 -9.21 7.58 46.13
C PRO A 373 -9.33 7.78 47.65
N ASN A 374 -9.79 6.75 48.37
CA ASN A 374 -10.02 6.78 49.82
C ASN A 374 -8.96 6.02 50.64
N ALA A 375 -7.98 5.39 50.00
CA ALA A 375 -6.99 4.55 50.70
C ALA A 375 -6.06 5.35 51.62
N LYS A 376 -5.73 4.73 52.77
CA LYS A 376 -4.96 5.30 53.89
C LYS A 376 -3.66 4.54 54.11
N ASP A 377 -2.85 4.50 53.06
CA ASP A 377 -1.70 3.60 52.94
C ASP A 377 -0.47 3.97 53.80
N PHE A 378 -0.53 4.97 54.68
CA PHE A 378 0.60 5.46 55.50
C PHE A 378 0.09 6.38 56.65
N PRO A 379 0.85 6.53 57.76
CA PRO A 379 0.47 7.39 58.88
C PRO A 379 0.60 8.88 58.51
N ASP A 380 0.03 9.77 59.34
CA ASP A 380 0.26 11.20 59.15
C ASP A 380 1.74 11.57 59.29
N TYR A 381 2.16 12.62 58.58
CA TYR A 381 3.58 12.98 58.51
C TYR A 381 4.14 13.46 59.85
N ALA A 382 3.33 14.01 60.76
CA ALA A 382 3.81 14.45 62.07
C ALA A 382 4.12 13.25 62.99
N THR A 383 3.26 12.24 63.01
CA THR A 383 3.52 10.95 63.67
C THR A 383 4.79 10.32 63.11
N PHE A 384 4.91 10.21 61.78
CA PHE A 384 6.11 9.68 61.13
C PHE A 384 7.40 10.49 61.46
N ALA A 385 7.31 11.82 61.50
CA ALA A 385 8.45 12.70 61.74
C ALA A 385 9.04 12.61 63.16
N THR A 386 8.34 11.98 64.11
CA THR A 386 8.90 11.65 65.44
C THR A 386 10.04 10.62 65.36
N GLY A 387 10.03 9.74 64.34
CA GLY A 387 10.92 8.59 64.27
C GLY A 387 10.68 7.58 65.39
N ASP A 388 9.46 7.47 65.89
CA ASP A 388 9.04 6.47 66.87
C ASP A 388 8.71 5.14 66.16
N VAL A 389 9.62 4.17 66.25
CA VAL A 389 9.50 2.87 65.58
C VAL A 389 8.29 2.07 66.10
N ALA A 390 7.93 2.23 67.37
CA ALA A 390 6.77 1.55 67.94
C ALA A 390 5.47 2.08 67.31
N LYS A 391 5.32 3.40 67.16
CA LYS A 391 4.13 4.01 66.52
C LYS A 391 4.00 3.64 65.05
N ILE A 392 5.10 3.50 64.31
CA ILE A 392 5.03 3.00 62.92
C ILE A 392 4.54 1.55 62.92
N LYS A 393 5.10 0.66 63.75
CA LYS A 393 4.65 -0.73 63.84
C LYS A 393 3.20 -0.86 64.33
N GLU A 394 2.74 0.00 65.22
CA GLU A 394 1.35 0.09 65.70
C GLU A 394 0.40 0.53 64.57
N PHE A 395 0.78 1.54 63.78
CA PHE A 395 0.02 1.95 62.59
C PHE A 395 -0.08 0.81 61.57
N GLU A 396 1.05 0.17 61.22
CA GLU A 396 1.06 -0.94 60.25
C GLU A 396 0.26 -2.15 60.74
N SER A 397 0.33 -2.47 62.04
CA SER A 397 -0.50 -3.51 62.66
C SER A 397 -1.99 -3.16 62.71
N THR A 398 -2.34 -1.87 62.70
CA THR A 398 -3.73 -1.39 62.67
C THR A 398 -4.27 -1.36 61.24
N LEU A 399 -3.42 -1.01 60.26
CA LEU A 399 -3.74 -1.06 58.83
C LEU A 399 -3.85 -2.51 58.33
N GLY A 400 -3.06 -3.43 58.86
CA GLY A 400 -3.16 -4.87 58.63
C GLY A 400 -2.65 -5.37 57.26
N PHE A 401 -2.50 -4.49 56.25
CA PHE A 401 -2.20 -4.86 54.86
C PHE A 401 -0.79 -5.40 54.60
N ARG A 402 0.18 -5.21 55.51
CA ARG A 402 1.61 -5.38 55.21
C ARG A 402 2.36 -6.22 56.25
N ASN A 403 3.47 -6.81 55.82
CA ASN A 403 4.41 -7.55 56.65
C ASN A 403 5.68 -6.72 56.86
N PHE A 404 6.21 -6.68 58.08
CA PHE A 404 7.50 -6.05 58.37
C PHE A 404 8.65 -6.90 57.82
N ASP A 405 9.51 -6.29 57.00
CA ASP A 405 10.71 -6.95 56.49
C ASP A 405 11.90 -6.66 57.41
N ALA A 406 12.36 -7.66 58.17
CA ALA A 406 13.47 -7.51 59.11
C ALA A 406 14.86 -7.55 58.45
N GLU A 407 15.01 -8.08 57.22
CA GLU A 407 16.29 -8.17 56.51
C GLU A 407 16.61 -6.86 55.76
N LYS A 408 15.57 -6.23 55.21
CA LYS A 408 15.65 -4.98 54.44
C LYS A 408 15.42 -3.73 55.32
N SER A 409 15.16 -3.90 56.62
CA SER A 409 15.03 -2.83 57.63
C SER A 409 16.28 -2.65 58.50
N ASN A 410 16.37 -1.49 59.13
CA ASN A 410 17.31 -1.19 60.22
C ASN A 410 16.62 -0.26 61.23
N GLU A 411 16.19 -0.82 62.36
CA GLU A 411 15.39 -0.11 63.37
C GLU A 411 16.19 0.97 64.11
N ASP A 412 17.47 0.71 64.42
CA ASP A 412 18.38 1.69 65.05
C ASP A 412 18.60 2.93 64.17
N ALA A 413 18.72 2.72 62.86
CA ALA A 413 18.82 3.79 61.86
C ALA A 413 17.46 4.45 61.55
N LYS A 414 16.36 3.92 62.10
CA LYS A 414 14.96 4.34 61.86
C LYS A 414 14.55 4.24 60.39
N ASN A 415 15.00 3.17 59.74
CA ASN A 415 14.70 2.81 58.36
C ASN A 415 13.89 1.50 58.36
N LEU A 416 12.58 1.56 58.08
CA LEU A 416 11.68 0.42 58.14
C LEU A 416 11.09 0.14 56.76
N LEU A 417 11.06 -1.12 56.34
CA LEU A 417 10.31 -1.60 55.17
C LEU A 417 9.14 -2.47 55.61
N PHE A 418 7.99 -2.24 54.99
CA PHE A 418 6.84 -3.14 55.06
C PHE A 418 6.39 -3.49 53.63
N GLU A 419 6.24 -4.78 53.33
CA GLU A 419 5.82 -5.29 52.01
C GLU A 419 4.33 -5.68 52.05
N THR A 420 3.57 -5.32 51.02
CA THR A 420 2.11 -5.56 50.98
C THR A 420 1.79 -7.02 50.70
N LYS A 421 0.91 -7.59 51.53
CA LYS A 421 0.48 -8.97 51.45
C LYS A 421 -0.30 -9.22 50.15
N GLN A 422 -0.13 -10.38 49.55
CA GLN A 422 -0.75 -10.71 48.26
C GLN A 422 -2.29 -10.61 48.30
N GLU A 423 -2.89 -10.94 49.45
CA GLU A 423 -4.32 -10.84 49.73
C GLU A 423 -4.83 -9.40 49.98
N SER A 424 -3.97 -8.49 50.46
CA SER A 424 -4.31 -7.08 50.71
C SER A 424 -3.88 -6.14 49.57
N ILE A 425 -3.26 -6.66 48.52
CA ILE A 425 -2.97 -5.89 47.29
C ILE A 425 -4.22 -5.17 46.74
N PRO A 426 -5.44 -5.74 46.71
CA PRO A 426 -6.64 -5.04 46.24
C PRO A 426 -7.13 -3.89 47.14
N GLU A 427 -6.55 -3.73 48.33
CA GLU A 427 -7.00 -2.80 49.38
C GLU A 427 -6.04 -1.61 49.55
N SER A 428 -4.85 -1.65 48.92
CA SER A 428 -3.78 -0.66 49.10
C SER A 428 -3.18 -0.21 47.77
N ASN A 429 -3.05 1.11 47.56
CA ASN A 429 -2.37 1.67 46.39
C ASN A 429 -0.84 1.44 46.41
N PHE A 430 -0.28 0.87 47.49
CA PHE A 430 1.15 0.70 47.72
C PHE A 430 1.53 -0.79 47.69
N GLN A 431 2.53 -1.16 46.89
CA GLN A 431 3.09 -2.51 46.88
C GLN A 431 4.04 -2.76 48.06
N LEU A 432 4.68 -1.70 48.56
CA LEU A 432 5.52 -1.68 49.76
C LEU A 432 5.67 -0.25 50.27
N VAL A 433 6.16 -0.06 51.50
CA VAL A 433 6.50 1.27 52.05
C VAL A 433 7.80 1.27 52.83
N TYR A 434 8.63 2.27 52.56
CA TYR A 434 9.83 2.64 53.29
C TYR A 434 9.55 3.85 54.17
N TYR A 435 9.77 3.70 55.48
CA TYR A 435 9.81 4.80 56.44
C TYR A 435 11.27 5.09 56.81
N VAL A 436 11.79 6.22 56.34
CA VAL A 436 13.17 6.68 56.61
C VAL A 436 13.09 7.90 57.51
N SER A 437 13.17 7.73 58.82
CA SER A 437 12.97 8.81 59.82
C SER A 437 14.26 9.10 60.62
N SER A 438 15.37 9.24 59.90
CA SER A 438 16.69 9.52 60.48
C SER A 438 16.85 10.97 60.93
N ALA A 439 17.92 11.25 61.69
CA ALA A 439 18.24 12.61 62.14
C ALA A 439 18.61 13.58 60.99
N LYS A 440 19.13 13.08 59.86
CA LYS A 440 19.57 13.90 58.72
C LYS A 440 18.54 13.98 57.59
N THR A 441 17.71 12.95 57.45
CA THR A 441 16.81 12.74 56.31
C THR A 441 15.52 12.10 56.80
N LYS A 442 14.38 12.76 56.53
CA LYS A 442 13.05 12.22 56.79
C LYS A 442 12.23 12.15 55.51
N PHE A 443 11.78 10.97 55.12
CA PHE A 443 10.77 10.77 54.08
C PHE A 443 10.02 9.43 54.23
N ILE A 444 8.78 9.41 53.76
CA ILE A 444 8.06 8.19 53.39
C ILE A 444 8.31 7.97 51.89
N ASN A 445 8.61 6.74 51.47
CA ASN A 445 8.81 6.37 50.06
C ASN A 445 8.10 5.03 49.79
N SER A 446 7.49 4.84 48.63
CA SER A 446 6.68 3.64 48.32
C SER A 446 6.70 3.36 46.81
N ILE A 447 6.46 2.10 46.44
CA ILE A 447 6.16 1.69 45.07
C ILE A 447 4.64 1.65 44.90
N VAL A 448 4.15 2.33 43.87
CA VAL A 448 2.72 2.45 43.56
C VAL A 448 2.35 1.49 42.42
N ASN A 449 1.31 0.69 42.63
CA ASN A 449 0.81 -0.35 41.72
C ASN A 449 -0.56 0.01 41.09
N VAL A 450 -0.90 1.31 41.03
CA VAL A 450 -2.16 1.83 40.46
C VAL A 450 -1.98 2.92 39.40
N ILE A 451 -0.73 3.10 38.92
CA ILE A 451 -0.38 4.01 37.81
C ILE A 451 0.32 3.16 36.75
N LYS A 452 -0.36 2.92 35.63
CA LYS A 452 0.14 2.23 34.44
C LYS A 452 1.12 3.09 33.68
N GLY A 453 0.84 4.38 33.56
CA GLY A 453 1.59 5.23 32.66
C GLY A 453 1.29 6.71 32.85
N PRO A 454 1.85 7.57 31.98
CA PRO A 454 1.86 9.01 32.20
C PRO A 454 0.45 9.64 32.11
N GLU A 455 -0.46 9.02 31.37
CA GLU A 455 -1.88 9.40 31.29
C GLU A 455 -2.64 9.28 32.63
N ASP A 456 -2.32 8.32 33.49
CA ASP A 456 -3.03 8.13 34.77
C ASP A 456 -2.78 9.29 35.77
N PHE A 457 -1.75 10.11 35.56
CA PHE A 457 -1.57 11.35 36.31
C PHE A 457 -2.69 12.38 36.07
N ALA A 458 -3.55 12.16 35.06
CA ALA A 458 -4.74 12.97 34.80
C ALA A 458 -6.06 12.38 35.37
N ASP A 459 -6.06 11.16 35.95
CA ASP A 459 -7.27 10.60 36.58
C ASP A 459 -7.69 11.49 37.78
N PRO A 460 -8.94 12.00 37.82
CA PRO A 460 -9.46 12.74 38.97
C PRO A 460 -9.27 12.03 40.32
N LYS A 461 -9.31 10.69 40.35
CA LYS A 461 -9.09 9.89 41.57
C LYS A 461 -7.70 10.08 42.17
N LEU A 462 -6.70 10.44 41.38
CA LEU A 462 -5.37 10.76 41.92
C LEU A 462 -5.43 12.06 42.73
N LYS A 463 -6.14 13.07 42.22
CA LYS A 463 -6.37 14.33 42.94
C LYS A 463 -7.23 14.11 44.18
N GLU A 464 -8.24 13.25 44.11
CA GLU A 464 -9.04 12.82 45.25
C GLU A 464 -8.16 12.14 46.31
N TRP A 465 -7.33 11.16 45.94
CA TRP A 465 -6.41 10.49 46.86
C TRP A 465 -5.43 11.46 47.54
N PHE A 466 -4.85 12.39 46.78
CA PHE A 466 -4.01 13.46 47.33
C PHE A 466 -4.81 14.32 48.33
N THR A 467 -6.05 14.69 48.00
CA THR A 467 -6.91 15.51 48.87
C THR A 467 -7.31 14.78 50.14
N THR A 468 -7.79 13.53 50.03
CA THR A 468 -8.11 12.63 51.14
C THR A 468 -6.93 12.46 52.10
N ASN A 469 -5.71 12.39 51.56
CA ASN A 469 -4.49 12.25 52.35
C ASN A 469 -3.85 13.57 52.80
N GLY A 470 -4.56 14.70 52.61
CA GLY A 470 -4.15 16.02 53.13
C GLY A 470 -3.19 16.80 52.23
N TYR A 471 -2.83 16.26 51.07
CA TYR A 471 -1.87 16.82 50.10
C TYR A 471 -2.53 17.52 48.90
N GLY A 472 -3.83 17.81 48.95
CA GLY A 472 -4.58 18.42 47.83
C GLY A 472 -4.26 19.91 47.58
N ASN A 473 -3.53 20.59 48.47
CA ASN A 473 -3.17 21.99 48.30
C ASN A 473 -2.08 22.14 47.21
N LYS A 474 -2.29 23.06 46.26
CA LYS A 474 -1.43 23.25 45.07
C LYS A 474 -1.11 21.92 44.36
N PHE A 475 -2.13 21.09 44.15
CA PHE A 475 -1.99 19.85 43.39
C PHE A 475 -1.80 20.16 41.89
N GLU A 476 -0.72 19.65 41.31
CA GLU A 476 -0.33 19.86 39.91
C GLU A 476 0.07 18.54 39.23
N THR A 477 -0.27 18.42 37.95
CA THR A 477 -0.04 17.21 37.15
C THR A 477 0.84 17.54 35.94
N HIS A 478 1.82 16.67 35.68
CA HIS A 478 2.72 16.74 34.55
C HIS A 478 2.78 15.37 33.88
N ALA A 479 1.64 14.97 33.32
CA ALA A 479 1.49 13.73 32.56
C ALA A 479 2.57 13.62 31.46
N ASP A 480 2.86 14.72 30.76
CA ASP A 480 3.92 14.81 29.76
C ASP A 480 5.34 14.48 30.28
N LYS A 481 5.56 14.56 31.59
CA LYS A 481 6.84 14.27 32.27
C LYS A 481 6.74 13.10 33.25
N GLY A 482 5.61 12.39 33.29
CA GLY A 482 5.39 11.23 34.15
C GLY A 482 5.44 11.53 35.66
N TYR A 483 4.92 12.67 36.13
CA TYR A 483 4.75 12.93 37.57
C TYR A 483 3.57 13.83 37.92
N ALA A 484 3.09 13.74 39.16
CA ALA A 484 2.18 14.69 39.81
C ALA A 484 2.65 14.99 41.23
N TYR A 485 2.24 16.12 41.79
CA TYR A 485 2.58 16.49 43.16
C TYR A 485 1.51 17.34 43.84
N GLY A 486 1.62 17.47 45.16
CA GLY A 486 0.75 18.29 46.00
C GLY A 486 1.38 18.54 47.37
N TRP A 487 0.76 19.42 48.14
CA TRP A 487 1.30 19.94 49.40
C TRP A 487 0.29 19.81 50.53
N ASP A 488 0.78 19.78 51.76
CA ASP A 488 -0.07 19.92 52.94
C ASP A 488 -0.66 21.33 53.09
N ALA A 489 -1.58 21.50 54.03
CA ALA A 489 -2.18 22.78 54.36
C ALA A 489 -1.15 23.87 54.74
N SER A 490 -0.03 23.51 55.38
CA SER A 490 1.04 24.46 55.74
C SER A 490 2.02 24.77 54.60
N SER A 491 1.90 24.10 53.43
CA SER A 491 2.84 24.19 52.30
C SER A 491 4.30 23.84 52.66
N LYS A 492 4.52 22.93 53.61
CA LYS A 492 5.85 22.44 54.03
C LYS A 492 6.09 20.99 53.63
N ILE A 493 5.08 20.14 53.77
CA ILE A 493 5.18 18.72 53.46
C ILE A 493 4.74 18.54 52.00
N PHE A 494 5.65 17.98 51.21
CA PHE A 494 5.52 17.80 49.78
C PHE A 494 5.33 16.32 49.48
N CYS A 495 4.22 15.99 48.83
CA CYS A 495 3.94 14.66 48.29
C CYS A 495 4.17 14.70 46.77
N GLN A 496 4.95 13.77 46.24
CA GLN A 496 5.13 13.59 44.79
C GLN A 496 4.98 12.13 44.40
N ILE A 497 4.30 11.88 43.29
CA ILE A 497 4.17 10.57 42.64
C ILE A 497 4.78 10.66 41.24
N PHE A 498 5.61 9.71 40.84
CA PHE A 498 6.42 9.81 39.62
C PHE A 498 6.85 8.45 39.06
N ILE A 499 6.91 8.32 37.74
CA ILE A 499 7.50 7.16 37.06
C ILE A 499 9.02 7.36 36.94
N LYS A 500 9.81 6.33 37.21
CA LYS A 500 11.27 6.32 36.95
C LYS A 500 11.81 4.92 36.63
N GLU A 501 12.56 4.81 35.53
CA GLU A 501 13.11 3.55 34.99
C GLU A 501 12.06 2.41 34.89
N GLY A 502 10.78 2.80 34.77
CA GLY A 502 9.64 1.89 34.66
C GLY A 502 9.17 1.28 35.97
N VAL A 503 9.26 2.02 37.07
CA VAL A 503 8.56 1.79 38.34
C VAL A 503 7.90 3.11 38.75
N THR A 504 6.67 3.07 39.26
CA THR A 504 6.03 4.26 39.85
C THR A 504 6.37 4.34 41.32
N PHE A 505 6.89 5.49 41.74
CA PHE A 505 7.21 5.81 43.12
C PHE A 505 6.28 6.88 43.66
N ILE A 506 6.06 6.86 44.97
CA ILE A 506 5.50 7.98 45.71
C ILE A 506 6.40 8.33 46.89
N GLN A 507 6.57 9.62 47.15
CA GLN A 507 7.49 10.12 48.16
C GLN A 507 6.91 11.35 48.89
N ILE A 508 6.97 11.33 50.22
CA ILE A 508 6.40 12.36 51.10
C ILE A 508 7.47 12.85 52.06
N PHE A 509 7.77 14.16 52.06
CA PHE A 509 8.85 14.74 52.87
C PHE A 509 8.62 16.23 53.18
N GLU A 510 9.19 16.70 54.29
CA GLU A 510 9.31 18.14 54.57
C GLU A 510 10.34 18.77 53.63
N LYS A 511 9.91 19.69 52.76
CA LYS A 511 10.73 20.21 51.67
C LYS A 511 11.56 21.41 52.10
N GLN A 512 12.82 21.16 52.42
CA GLN A 512 13.77 22.22 52.75
C GLN A 512 14.14 23.06 51.50
N GLN A 513 14.42 24.36 51.70
CA GLN A 513 14.72 25.30 50.61
C GLN A 513 15.96 24.92 49.77
N SER A 514 16.86 24.11 50.33
CA SER A 514 18.06 23.57 49.68
C SER A 514 17.84 22.24 48.93
N GLN A 515 16.66 21.61 49.07
CA GLN A 515 16.36 20.29 48.50
C GLN A 515 15.50 20.40 47.23
N SER A 516 16.06 20.06 46.08
CA SER A 516 15.26 19.90 44.86
C SER A 516 14.48 18.58 44.87
N ALA A 517 13.26 18.61 44.33
CA ALA A 517 12.45 17.40 44.17
C ALA A 517 13.17 16.33 43.32
N SER A 518 13.98 16.74 42.34
CA SER A 518 14.81 15.86 41.51
C SER A 518 15.90 15.10 42.29
N GLN A 519 16.52 15.72 43.30
CA GLN A 519 17.43 15.02 44.22
C GLN A 519 16.68 13.98 45.06
N MET A 520 15.48 14.31 45.54
CA MET A 520 14.67 13.38 46.32
C MET A 520 14.16 12.19 45.47
N ARG A 521 13.78 12.42 44.20
CA ARG A 521 13.51 11.37 43.19
C ARG A 521 14.76 10.57 42.78
N ARG A 522 15.96 11.07 43.06
CA ARG A 522 17.18 10.25 42.98
C ARG A 522 17.26 9.33 44.20
N LEU A 523 17.21 9.87 45.42
CA LEU A 523 17.36 9.10 46.66
C LEU A 523 16.34 7.97 46.79
N ALA A 524 15.05 8.21 46.51
CA ALA A 524 14.00 7.19 46.50
C ALA A 524 14.33 5.97 45.61
N PHE A 525 15.06 6.21 44.53
CA PHE A 525 15.36 5.24 43.50
C PHE A 525 16.70 4.52 43.70
N GLU A 526 17.71 5.21 44.26
CA GLU A 526 18.93 4.55 44.73
C GLU A 526 18.56 3.58 45.88
N GLN A 527 17.65 3.97 46.78
CA GLN A 527 17.09 3.10 47.82
C GLN A 527 16.41 1.86 47.23
N TYR A 528 15.55 2.03 46.21
CA TYR A 528 14.97 0.89 45.50
C TYR A 528 16.06 -0.05 44.95
N LYS A 529 17.04 0.50 44.20
CA LYS A 529 18.14 -0.29 43.62
C LYS A 529 19.00 -1.04 44.64
N THR A 530 19.21 -0.50 45.85
CA THR A 530 19.93 -1.21 46.92
C THR A 530 19.15 -2.36 47.53
N THR A 531 17.82 -2.38 47.37
CA THR A 531 16.91 -3.27 48.11
C THR A 531 16.18 -4.27 47.22
N SER A 532 16.11 -4.04 45.89
CA SER A 532 15.35 -4.83 44.92
C SER A 532 16.22 -5.71 43.98
N ALA A 533 17.35 -6.23 44.46
CA ALA A 533 18.44 -6.71 43.60
C ALA A 533 18.07 -7.93 42.69
N GLN A 534 17.70 -7.66 41.43
CA GLN A 534 17.66 -8.65 40.35
C GLN A 534 18.30 -8.12 39.05
N PRO A 535 19.06 -8.95 38.30
CA PRO A 535 19.65 -8.57 37.03
C PRO A 535 18.89 -9.15 35.82
N GLN A 536 18.32 -8.31 34.97
CA GLN A 536 18.05 -8.66 33.57
C GLN A 536 18.54 -7.56 32.63
N ARG A 537 19.30 -7.97 31.60
CA ARG A 537 19.75 -7.10 30.51
C ARG A 537 18.94 -7.42 29.26
N ALA A 538 17.90 -6.65 28.97
CA ALA A 538 17.36 -6.61 27.62
C ALA A 538 18.39 -5.99 26.65
N ARG A 539 18.34 -6.35 25.36
CA ARG A 539 19.13 -5.69 24.30
C ARG A 539 18.46 -4.37 23.93
N TYR A 540 18.69 -3.34 24.74
CA TYR A 540 18.05 -2.04 24.56
C TYR A 540 18.53 -1.29 23.31
N TYR A 541 17.58 -0.83 22.49
CA TYR A 541 17.81 0.09 21.40
C TYR A 541 17.98 1.54 21.89
N LYS A 542 18.83 2.31 21.21
CA LYS A 542 19.03 3.76 21.44
C LYS A 542 18.72 4.55 20.18
N PHE A 543 17.52 5.14 20.12
CA PHE A 543 17.38 6.42 19.44
C PHE A 543 18.14 7.48 20.25
N GLN A 544 19.02 8.25 19.62
CA GLN A 544 19.34 9.58 20.14
C GLN A 544 18.09 10.45 20.02
N HIS A 545 17.89 11.39 20.95
CA HIS A 545 16.62 12.10 21.13
C HIS A 545 16.12 12.78 19.84
N ARG A 546 15.10 12.17 19.21
CA ARG A 546 14.29 12.77 18.13
C ARG A 546 12.87 13.18 18.59
N ARG A 547 12.40 12.67 19.74
CA ARG A 547 11.17 13.15 20.45
C ARG A 547 11.45 14.51 21.09
#